data_AF-A0A844Z1I3-F1
#
_entry.id   AF-A0A844Z1I3-F1
#
_cell.length_a   1.000
_cell.length_b   1.000
_cell.length_c   1.000
_cell.angle_alpha   90.00
_cell.angle_beta   90.00
_cell.angle_gamma   90.00
#
_symmetry.space_group_name_H-M   'P 1'
#
loop_
_entity.id
_entity.type
_entity.pdbx_description
1 polymer ?
#
loop_
_entity_poly.entity_id
_entity_poly.type
_entity_poly.pdbx_seq_one_letter_code
_entity_poly.pdbx_strand_id
1 'polypeptide(L)'
;MMLSLGAPIHVHAEGFVNSRAGWASLTPEARAAYVQGLNDSLNYFFADDTLIEALAKRGRTRCLIEQGATAAGLAAQITAAYDEPQYFNSAPVAVYILKIGELCRPYINRERQEYGLAPQ
;
A
#
# COMPACT_ATOMS: atom_id res chain seq x y z
N MET A 1 43.63 -11.80 24.04
CA MET A 1 42.92 -11.41 22.80
C MET A 1 41.82 -12.43 22.57
N MET A 2 40.62 -12.20 23.11
CA MET A 2 39.48 -13.10 22.97
C MET A 2 38.66 -12.68 21.74
N LEU A 3 38.60 -13.54 20.72
CA LEU A 3 37.67 -13.40 19.61
C LEU A 3 36.27 -13.78 20.10
N SER A 4 35.39 -12.79 20.26
CA SER A 4 33.95 -13.02 20.38
C SER A 4 33.43 -13.45 19.02
N LEU A 5 33.13 -14.74 18.85
CA LEU A 5 32.33 -15.22 17.74
C LEU A 5 30.92 -14.65 17.88
N GLY A 6 30.61 -13.62 17.10
CA GLY A 6 29.24 -13.12 16.96
C GLY A 6 28.36 -14.25 16.43
N ALA A 7 27.35 -14.64 17.21
CA ALA A 7 26.37 -15.61 16.77
C ALA A 7 25.71 -15.12 15.47
N PRO A 8 25.44 -16.03 14.51
CA PRO A 8 24.71 -15.66 13.31
C PRO A 8 23.33 -15.13 13.71
N ILE A 9 23.06 -13.87 13.37
CA ILE A 9 21.71 -13.32 13.46
C ILE A 9 20.93 -13.99 12.34
N HIS A 10 20.12 -14.98 12.70
CA HIS A 10 19.12 -15.53 11.80
C HIS A 10 18.04 -14.47 11.60
N VAL A 11 18.24 -13.59 10.61
CA VAL A 11 17.16 -12.75 10.09
C VAL A 11 16.21 -13.70 9.36
N HIS A 12 15.17 -14.16 10.05
CA HIS A 12 13.99 -14.69 9.37
C HIS A 12 13.37 -13.53 8.61
N ALA A 13 13.61 -13.48 7.29
CA ALA A 13 12.74 -12.73 6.42
C ALA A 13 11.37 -13.43 6.47
N GLU A 14 10.46 -12.96 7.32
CA GLU A 14 9.04 -13.17 7.06
C GLU A 14 8.74 -12.43 5.76
N GLY A 15 8.89 -13.14 4.63
CA GLY A 15 8.93 -12.52 3.29
C GLY A 15 7.70 -11.70 2.93
N PHE A 16 6.62 -11.78 3.73
CA PHE A 16 5.41 -10.96 3.60
C PHE A 16 4.82 -10.60 4.96
N VAL A 17 4.62 -9.31 5.22
CA VAL A 17 3.87 -8.83 6.40
C VAL A 17 2.38 -8.94 6.10
N ASN A 18 1.76 -10.04 6.53
CA ASN A 18 0.39 -10.42 6.15
C ASN A 18 -0.62 -10.36 7.30
N SER A 19 -0.23 -9.84 8.47
CA SER A 19 -1.08 -9.73 9.65
C SER A 19 -0.96 -8.38 10.34
N ARG A 20 -1.98 -7.99 11.10
CA ARG A 20 -1.95 -6.80 11.97
C ARG A 20 -0.81 -6.87 12.99
N ALA A 21 -0.58 -8.04 13.59
CA ALA A 21 0.49 -8.22 14.56
C ALA A 21 1.86 -8.03 13.91
N GLY A 22 2.06 -8.59 12.71
CA GLY A 22 3.27 -8.36 11.92
C GLY A 22 3.44 -6.90 11.53
N TRP A 23 2.35 -6.19 11.20
CA TRP A 23 2.42 -4.74 10.95
C TRP A 23 2.83 -3.94 12.18
N ALA A 24 2.27 -4.30 13.34
CA ALA A 24 2.54 -3.63 14.61
C ALA A 24 4.00 -3.83 15.08
N SER A 25 4.66 -4.93 14.71
CA SER A 25 6.07 -5.18 15.06
C SER A 25 7.07 -4.40 14.18
N LEU A 26 6.65 -3.87 13.04
CA LEU A 26 7.51 -3.06 12.17
C LEU A 26 7.88 -1.72 12.80
N THR A 27 9.10 -1.26 12.53
CA THR A 27 9.49 0.14 12.78
C THR A 27 8.73 1.09 11.84
N PRO A 28 8.63 2.38 12.16
CA PRO A 28 8.02 3.37 11.26
C PRO A 28 8.64 3.38 9.85
N GLU A 29 9.96 3.23 9.75
CA GLU A 29 10.70 3.20 8.49
C GLU A 29 10.37 1.95 7.68
N ALA A 30 10.26 0.79 8.35
CA ALA A 30 9.88 -0.46 7.70
C ALA A 30 8.43 -0.41 7.18
N ARG A 31 7.51 0.23 7.92
CA ARG A 31 6.13 0.45 7.45
C ARG A 31 6.09 1.39 6.24
N ALA A 32 6.86 2.47 6.26
CA ALA A 32 6.97 3.38 5.13
C ALA A 32 7.55 2.67 3.90
N ALA A 33 8.62 1.90 4.06
CA ALA A 33 9.23 1.12 2.98
C ALA A 33 8.26 0.07 2.40
N TYR A 34 7.52 -0.64 3.26
CA TYR A 34 6.49 -1.58 2.85
C TYR A 34 5.44 -0.91 1.96
N VAL A 35 4.93 0.25 2.41
CA VAL A 35 3.87 0.96 1.68
C VAL A 35 4.39 1.62 0.41
N GLN A 36 5.63 2.09 0.40
CA GLN A 36 6.28 2.57 -0.82
C GLN A 36 6.35 1.46 -1.87
N GLY A 37 6.87 0.28 -1.50
CA GLY A 37 6.94 -0.86 -2.41
C GLY A 37 5.56 -1.33 -2.89
N LEU A 38 4.56 -1.30 -2.00
CA LEU A 38 3.18 -1.61 -2.36
C LEU A 38 2.58 -0.59 -3.34
N ASN A 39 2.76 0.71 -3.07
CA ASN A 39 2.29 1.77 -3.94
C ASN A 39 2.88 1.65 -5.33
N ASP A 40 4.19 1.43 -5.41
CA ASP A 40 4.90 1.31 -6.68
C ASP A 40 4.41 0.08 -7.45
N SER A 41 4.25 -1.06 -6.77
CA SER A 41 3.76 -2.30 -7.39
C SER A 41 2.32 -2.18 -7.90
N LEU A 42 1.44 -1.48 -7.18
CA LEU A 42 0.02 -1.34 -7.53
C LEU A 42 -0.27 -0.25 -8.56
N ASN A 43 0.63 0.71 -8.75
CA ASN A 43 0.44 1.85 -9.64
C ASN A 43 1.40 1.84 -10.84
N TYR A 44 2.32 0.87 -10.93
CA TYR A 44 3.14 0.65 -12.11
C TYR A 44 2.28 0.21 -13.31
N PHE A 45 2.50 0.83 -14.48
CA PHE A 45 1.82 0.48 -15.73
C PHE A 45 2.53 -0.69 -16.41
N PHE A 46 1.81 -1.77 -16.68
CA PHE A 46 2.31 -2.89 -17.46
C PHE A 46 1.81 -2.80 -18.91
N ALA A 47 2.57 -3.39 -19.84
CA ALA A 47 2.24 -3.35 -21.26
C ALA A 47 0.96 -4.13 -21.60
N ASP A 48 0.57 -5.07 -20.74
CA ASP A 48 -0.60 -5.93 -20.83
C ASP A 48 -1.76 -5.48 -19.92
N ASP A 49 -1.67 -4.31 -19.29
CA ASP A 49 -2.79 -3.72 -18.57
C ASP A 49 -3.99 -3.53 -19.51
N THR A 50 -5.17 -3.98 -19.09
CA THR A 50 -6.41 -3.57 -19.74
C THR A 50 -6.60 -2.06 -19.58
N LEU A 51 -7.39 -1.45 -20.48
CA LEU A 51 -7.71 -0.01 -20.37
C LEU A 51 -8.28 0.35 -18.99
N ILE A 52 -9.13 -0.52 -18.41
CA ILE A 52 -9.73 -0.30 -17.10
C ILE A 52 -8.67 -0.27 -15.99
N GLU A 53 -7.71 -1.20 -16.03
CA GLU A 53 -6.62 -1.27 -15.04
C GLU A 53 -5.70 -0.04 -15.16
N ALA A 54 -5.32 0.33 -16.38
CA ALA A 54 -4.51 1.50 -16.64
C ALA A 54 -5.19 2.80 -16.13
N LEU A 55 -6.49 2.97 -16.38
CA LEU A 55 -7.23 4.14 -15.88
C LEU A 55 -7.34 4.16 -14.36
N ALA A 56 -7.50 3.00 -13.72
CA ALA A 56 -7.50 2.91 -12.26
C ALA A 56 -6.13 3.29 -11.66
N LYS A 57 -5.03 2.83 -12.25
CA LYS A 57 -3.65 3.20 -11.86
C LYS A 57 -3.39 4.69 -12.05
N ARG A 58 -3.82 5.24 -13.19
CA ARG A 58 -3.72 6.68 -13.49
C ARG A 58 -4.51 7.53 -12.49
N GLY A 59 -5.75 7.14 -12.18
CA GLY A 59 -6.61 7.83 -11.22
C GLY A 59 -6.03 7.80 -9.80
N ARG A 60 -5.54 6.65 -9.33
CA ARG A 60 -4.84 6.54 -8.04
C ARG A 60 -3.58 7.40 -8.00
N THR A 61 -2.77 7.38 -9.06
CA THR A 61 -1.54 8.17 -9.11
C THR A 61 -1.83 9.67 -9.00
N ARG A 62 -2.80 10.19 -9.77
CA ARG A 62 -3.22 11.60 -9.70
C ARG A 62 -3.74 11.97 -8.31
N CYS A 63 -4.64 11.16 -7.78
CA CYS A 63 -5.17 11.31 -6.42
C CYS A 63 -4.04 11.45 -5.38
N LEU A 64 -3.09 10.51 -5.36
CA LEU A 64 -2.02 10.49 -4.36
C LEU A 64 -1.06 11.66 -4.49
N ILE A 65 -0.76 12.11 -5.71
CA ILE A 65 0.03 13.32 -5.96
C ILE A 65 -0.70 14.56 -5.43
N GLU A 66 -1.98 14.72 -5.77
CA GLU A 66 -2.77 15.89 -5.34
C GLU A 66 -3.00 15.93 -3.83
N GLN A 67 -3.09 14.78 -3.17
CA GLN A 67 -3.16 14.67 -1.71
C GLN A 67 -1.81 14.92 -1.00
N GLY A 68 -0.71 15.11 -1.75
CA GLY A 68 0.62 15.20 -1.16
C GLY A 68 0.99 13.95 -0.37
N ALA A 69 0.53 12.78 -0.82
CA ALA A 69 0.71 11.53 -0.10
C ALA A 69 2.19 11.18 0.03
N THR A 70 2.59 10.76 1.22
CA THR A 70 3.93 10.26 1.51
C THR A 70 3.85 8.81 1.98
N ALA A 71 4.91 8.04 1.81
CA ALA A 71 4.98 6.67 2.31
C ALA A 71 4.65 6.56 3.81
N ALA A 72 5.15 7.51 4.62
CA ALA A 72 4.84 7.60 6.04
C ALA A 72 3.36 7.90 6.31
N GLY A 73 2.77 8.86 5.57
CA GLY A 73 1.35 9.19 5.69
C GLY A 73 0.44 8.02 5.30
N LEU A 74 0.78 7.30 4.24
CA LEU A 74 0.03 6.12 3.80
C LEU A 74 0.17 4.95 4.80
N ALA A 75 1.34 4.75 5.40
CA ALA A 75 1.53 3.80 6.51
C ALA A 75 0.72 4.19 7.76
N ALA A 76 0.61 5.49 8.06
CA ALA A 76 -0.25 5.96 9.15
C ALA A 76 -1.73 5.64 8.88
N GLN A 77 -2.19 5.76 7.62
CA GLN A 77 -3.57 5.37 7.26
C GLN A 77 -3.87 3.88 7.50
N ILE A 78 -2.94 2.98 7.17
CA ILE A 78 -3.09 1.55 7.49
C ILE A 78 -3.17 1.34 9.00
N THR A 79 -2.30 2.02 9.75
CA THR A 79 -2.27 1.91 11.22
C THR A 79 -3.59 2.39 11.84
N ALA A 80 -4.10 3.53 11.41
CA ALA A 80 -5.37 4.08 11.89
C ALA A 80 -6.58 3.22 11.48
N ALA A 81 -6.55 2.61 10.30
CA ALA A 81 -7.64 1.73 9.86
C ALA A 81 -7.83 0.51 10.78
N TYR A 82 -6.78 0.05 11.47
CA TYR A 82 -6.89 -1.07 12.43
C TYR A 82 -7.70 -0.74 13.70
N ASP A 83 -8.11 0.51 13.89
CA ASP A 83 -9.07 0.91 14.92
C ASP A 83 -10.52 0.62 14.49
N GLU A 84 -10.78 0.42 13.20
CA GLU A 84 -12.10 0.06 12.68
C GLU A 84 -12.29 -1.48 12.68
N PRO A 85 -13.41 -2.02 13.22
CA PRO A 85 -13.62 -3.46 13.34
C PRO A 85 -13.52 -4.22 12.00
N GLN A 86 -13.94 -3.62 10.88
CA GLN A 86 -13.89 -4.31 9.58
C GLN A 86 -12.48 -4.58 9.05
N TYR A 87 -11.46 -3.90 9.58
CA TYR A 87 -10.07 -4.07 9.14
C TYR A 87 -9.24 -4.90 10.12
N PHE A 88 -9.77 -5.27 11.29
CA PHE A 88 -9.02 -5.88 12.38
C PHE A 88 -8.23 -7.14 11.96
N ASN A 89 -8.85 -7.99 11.15
CA ASN A 89 -8.29 -9.26 10.67
C ASN A 89 -7.70 -9.18 9.26
N SER A 90 -7.60 -7.98 8.69
CA SER A 90 -7.13 -7.79 7.31
C SER A 90 -5.61 -7.64 7.25
N ALA A 91 -5.00 -8.24 6.24
CA ALA A 91 -3.59 -8.02 5.94
C ALA A 91 -3.35 -6.54 5.56
N PRO A 92 -2.17 -5.96 5.85
CA PRO A 92 -1.87 -4.55 5.55
C PRO A 92 -2.08 -4.17 4.08
N VAL A 93 -1.79 -5.11 3.16
CA VAL A 93 -2.05 -4.92 1.72
C VAL A 93 -3.53 -4.75 1.40
N ALA A 94 -4.41 -5.54 2.04
CA ALA A 94 -5.84 -5.44 1.84
C ALA A 94 -6.38 -4.11 2.38
N VAL A 95 -5.92 -3.71 3.57
CA VAL A 95 -6.25 -2.40 4.17
C VAL A 95 -5.84 -1.27 3.22
N TYR A 96 -4.61 -1.29 2.71
CA TYR A 96 -4.13 -0.29 1.76
C TYR A 96 -5.02 -0.21 0.51
N ILE A 97 -5.30 -1.34 -0.14
CA ILE A 97 -6.11 -1.38 -1.37
C ILE A 97 -7.51 -0.81 -1.12
N LEU A 98 -8.14 -1.17 0.01
CA LEU A 98 -9.48 -0.70 0.36
C LEU A 98 -9.49 0.80 0.64
N LYS A 99 -8.63 1.30 1.54
CA LYS A 99 -8.60 2.72 1.94
C LYS A 99 -8.19 3.63 0.77
N ILE A 100 -7.20 3.23 -0.03
CA ILE A 100 -6.79 4.01 -1.20
C ILE A 100 -7.81 3.91 -2.33
N GLY A 101 -8.45 2.76 -2.49
CA GLY A 101 -9.57 2.58 -3.41
C GLY A 101 -10.74 3.50 -3.08
N GLU A 102 -11.11 3.61 -1.80
CA GLU A 102 -12.13 4.54 -1.31
C GLU A 102 -11.73 6.00 -1.53
N LEU A 103 -10.55 6.40 -1.05
CA LEU A 103 -10.02 7.75 -1.15
C LEU A 103 -9.94 8.24 -2.59
N CYS A 104 -9.43 7.40 -3.49
CA CYS A 104 -9.15 7.77 -4.87
C CYS A 104 -10.28 7.45 -5.85
N ARG A 105 -11.42 6.91 -5.37
CA ARG A 105 -12.58 6.58 -6.22
C ARG A 105 -13.03 7.74 -7.11
N PRO A 106 -13.14 9.01 -6.64
CA PRO A 106 -13.55 10.11 -7.49
C PRO A 106 -12.59 10.35 -8.67
N TYR A 107 -11.28 10.21 -8.44
CA TYR A 107 -10.25 10.36 -9.47
C TYR A 107 -10.31 9.22 -10.48
N ILE A 108 -10.43 7.98 -10.01
CA ILE A 108 -10.59 6.82 -10.88
C ILE A 108 -11.84 6.97 -11.76
N ASN A 109 -12.97 7.40 -11.17
CA ASN A 109 -14.21 7.60 -11.90
C ASN A 109 -14.10 8.73 -12.93
N ARG A 110 -13.36 9.80 -12.64
CA ARG A 110 -13.04 10.85 -13.60
C ARG A 110 -12.24 10.31 -14.79
N GLU A 111 -11.15 9.56 -14.56
CA GLU A 111 -10.37 8.97 -15.66
C GLU A 111 -11.23 8.02 -16.52
N ARG A 112 -12.11 7.24 -15.89
CA ARG A 112 -13.04 6.35 -16.61
C ARG A 112 -14.02 7.13 -17.49
N GLN A 113 -14.59 8.19 -16.96
CA GLN A 113 -15.56 9.03 -17.68
C GLN A 113 -14.94 9.77 -18.88
N GLU A 114 -13.68 10.20 -18.79
CA GLU A 114 -12.95 10.80 -19.91
C GLU A 114 -12.83 9.84 -21.13
N TYR A 115 -12.98 8.54 -20.90
CA TYR A 115 -12.97 7.49 -21.92
C TYR A 115 -14.35 6.87 -22.20
N GLY A 116 -15.43 7.49 -21.73
CA GLY A 116 -16.79 7.02 -21.95
C GLY A 116 -17.17 5.76 -21.16
N LEU A 117 -16.39 5.41 -20.13
CA LEU A 117 -16.68 4.27 -19.26
C LEU A 117 -17.56 4.69 -18.07
N ALA A 118 -18.43 3.79 -17.63
CA ALA A 118 -19.22 3.98 -16.42
C ALA A 118 -18.32 4.07 -15.17
N PRO A 119 -18.71 4.82 -14.12
CA PRO A 119 -17.99 4.83 -12.84
C PRO A 119 -18.01 3.45 -12.18
N GLN A 120 -17.08 3.22 -11.26
CA GLN A 120 -16.96 2.01 -10.46
C GLN A 120 -17.30 2.24 -8.98
#